data_AF-A0A5B8XX05-F1
#
_entry.id   AF-A0A5B8XX05-F1
#
_cell.length_a   1.000
_cell.length_b   1.000
_cell.length_c   1.000
_cell.angle_alpha   90.00
_cell.angle_beta   90.00
_cell.angle_gamma   90.00
#
_symmetry.space_group_name_H-M   'P 1'
#
loop_
_entity.id
_entity.type
_entity.pdbx_description
1 polymer ?
#
loop_
_entity_poly.entity_id
_entity_poly.type
_entity_poly.pdbx_seq_one_letter_code
_entity_poly.pdbx_strand_id
1 'polypeptide(L)'
;MSTKLLFFALVALLWASPAFAQDSLDKAVGVANEASQLFQAEDYVGAAQKFKEAYALYPDITLLKNQIVAYYRAGLCKEVIQYGKDYQTNEASQSVSDREDVRFMRVECLYRAAYAAYQANDIAQAETDISTARSIGIKNDDEVAKFRKLEDLIEKRKNPDDQNETPSPAASSGTEVLPIVGWSLAGVGAAGLVVSGILHLTYFLDYSDQSDEFQRIEADALRDGNNDLYARNRADWDKAFDDTDSKISGLTPIYAVSGAFLAAGGGILVYHYFIADDGSTTATIAPLLSSDRAGIQLGLEF
;
A
#
# COMPACT_ATOMS: atom_id res chain seq x y z
N MET A 1 20.11 -39.67 -47.41
CA MET A 1 21.13 -38.86 -46.71
C MET A 1 20.72 -37.39 -46.78
N SER A 2 19.93 -36.84 -45.84
CA SER A 2 19.76 -35.36 -45.73
C SER A 2 19.03 -34.87 -44.46
N THR A 3 18.85 -35.70 -43.43
CA THR A 3 18.10 -35.32 -42.21
C THR A 3 18.99 -34.90 -41.03
N LYS A 4 20.32 -35.12 -41.10
CA LYS A 4 21.24 -34.81 -40.00
C LYS A 4 21.78 -33.37 -39.99
N LEU A 5 21.66 -32.63 -41.10
CA LEU A 5 22.17 -31.26 -41.19
C LEU A 5 21.18 -30.20 -40.68
N LEU A 6 19.88 -30.52 -40.59
CA LEU A 6 18.86 -29.58 -40.11
C LEU A 6 18.80 -29.50 -38.57
N PHE A 7 19.27 -30.53 -37.86
CA PHE A 7 19.23 -30.57 -36.39
C PHE A 7 20.32 -29.69 -35.73
N PHE A 8 21.46 -29.49 -36.40
CA PHE A 8 22.56 -28.68 -35.86
C PHE A 8 22.32 -27.17 -35.98
N ALA A 9 21.52 -26.71 -36.95
CA ALA A 9 21.20 -25.29 -37.11
C ALA A 9 20.16 -24.80 -36.08
N LEU A 10 19.29 -25.68 -35.57
CA LEU A 10 18.25 -25.31 -34.59
C LEU A 10 18.82 -25.13 -33.17
N VAL A 11 19.88 -25.86 -32.81
CA VAL A 11 20.50 -25.79 -31.48
C VAL A 11 21.30 -24.49 -31.29
N ALA A 12 21.84 -23.88 -32.35
CA ALA A 12 22.63 -22.66 -32.24
C ALA A 12 21.80 -21.38 -31.96
N LEU A 13 20.49 -21.38 -32.25
CA LEU A 13 19.61 -20.22 -32.05
C LEU A 13 19.10 -20.08 -30.60
N LEU A 14 19.28 -21.09 -29.75
CA LEU A 14 18.80 -21.07 -28.36
C LEU A 14 19.83 -20.52 -27.35
N TRP A 15 21.08 -20.26 -27.76
CA TRP A 15 22.15 -19.83 -26.84
C TRP A 15 22.43 -18.32 -26.86
N ALA A 16 21.77 -17.55 -27.73
CA ALA A 16 22.02 -16.11 -27.88
C ALA A 16 21.13 -15.21 -26.99
N SER A 17 20.19 -15.78 -26.22
CA SER A 17 19.13 -15.02 -25.55
C SER A 17 19.35 -14.55 -24.09
N PRO A 18 20.33 -15.01 -23.28
CA PRO A 18 20.38 -14.61 -21.86
C PRO A 18 21.07 -13.26 -21.60
N ALA A 19 21.94 -12.78 -22.48
CA ALA A 19 22.74 -11.57 -22.19
C ALA A 19 21.92 -10.26 -22.19
N PHE A 20 20.78 -10.21 -22.89
CA PHE A 20 19.95 -9.00 -22.96
C PHE A 20 18.98 -8.84 -21.78
N ALA A 21 18.67 -9.91 -21.05
CA ALA A 21 17.74 -9.87 -19.92
C ALA A 21 18.37 -9.30 -18.63
N GLN A 22 19.68 -9.48 -18.46
CA GLN A 22 20.39 -9.01 -17.26
C GLN A 22 20.55 -7.49 -17.24
N ASP A 23 20.93 -6.86 -18.36
CA ASP A 23 21.09 -5.41 -18.46
C ASP A 23 19.76 -4.66 -18.25
N SER A 24 18.63 -5.21 -18.73
CA SER A 24 17.31 -4.61 -18.50
C SER A 24 16.89 -4.69 -17.04
N LEU A 25 17.20 -5.80 -16.36
CA LEU A 25 16.86 -5.99 -14.95
C LEU A 25 17.65 -5.04 -14.06
N ASP A 26 18.96 -4.94 -14.25
CA ASP A 26 19.83 -4.04 -13.45
C ASP A 26 19.38 -2.57 -13.58
N LYS A 27 19.00 -2.15 -14.80
CA LYS A 27 18.43 -0.81 -15.04
C LYS A 27 17.08 -0.63 -14.35
N ALA A 28 16.18 -1.61 -14.44
CA ALA A 28 14.88 -1.55 -13.79
C ALA A 28 15.02 -1.44 -12.26
N VAL A 29 15.96 -2.19 -11.66
CA VAL A 29 16.28 -2.12 -10.22
C VAL A 29 16.79 -0.73 -9.84
N GLY A 30 17.71 -0.15 -10.63
CA GLY A 30 18.18 1.23 -10.39
C GLY A 30 17.04 2.25 -10.39
N VAL A 31 16.14 2.19 -11.38
CA VAL A 31 14.98 3.08 -11.48
C VAL A 31 13.97 2.84 -10.35
N ALA A 32 13.74 1.59 -9.94
CA ALA A 32 12.86 1.26 -8.82
C ALA A 32 13.42 1.75 -7.46
N ASN A 33 14.74 1.79 -7.30
CA ASN A 33 15.38 2.39 -6.13
C ASN A 33 15.15 3.90 -6.08
N GLU A 34 15.28 4.60 -7.22
CA GLU A 34 14.90 6.02 -7.33
C GLU A 34 13.42 6.23 -6.96
N ALA A 35 12.53 5.39 -7.47
CA ALA A 35 11.10 5.43 -7.15
C ALA A 35 10.86 5.31 -5.64
N SER A 36 11.57 4.40 -4.99
CA SER A 36 11.45 4.15 -3.55
C SER A 36 11.94 5.34 -2.72
N GLN A 37 13.02 6.00 -3.14
CA GLN A 37 13.50 7.23 -2.51
C GLN A 37 12.48 8.37 -2.64
N LEU A 38 11.89 8.55 -3.83
CA LEU A 38 10.82 9.53 -4.04
C LEU A 38 9.60 9.23 -3.17
N PHE A 39 9.23 7.94 -3.05
CA PHE A 39 8.12 7.53 -2.21
C PHE A 39 8.37 7.84 -0.72
N GLN A 40 9.58 7.59 -0.24
CA GLN A 40 9.99 7.92 1.13
C GLN A 40 10.03 9.44 1.37
N ALA A 41 10.37 10.22 0.35
CA ALA A 41 10.31 11.68 0.38
C ALA A 41 8.89 12.25 0.17
N GLU A 42 7.87 11.39 0.18
CA GLU A 42 6.45 11.73 -0.05
C GLU A 42 6.14 12.34 -1.43
N ASP A 43 7.08 12.29 -2.38
CA ASP A 43 6.82 12.57 -3.80
C ASP A 43 6.19 11.34 -4.46
N TYR A 44 4.93 11.08 -4.11
CA TYR A 44 4.20 9.92 -4.59
C TYR A 44 3.94 9.94 -6.11
N VAL A 45 3.83 11.14 -6.71
CA VAL A 45 3.65 11.27 -8.16
C VAL A 45 4.95 10.92 -8.88
N GLY A 46 6.09 11.48 -8.44
CA GLY A 46 7.41 11.14 -8.95
C GLY A 46 7.71 9.64 -8.79
N ALA A 47 7.42 9.08 -7.61
CA ALA A 47 7.55 7.66 -7.35
C ALA A 47 6.72 6.80 -8.32
N ALA A 48 5.45 7.15 -8.55
CA ALA A 48 4.59 6.41 -9.46
C ALA A 48 5.11 6.42 -10.91
N GLN A 49 5.66 7.55 -11.38
CA GLN A 49 6.27 7.62 -12.70
C GLN A 49 7.54 6.76 -12.78
N LYS A 50 8.38 6.78 -11.74
CA LYS A 50 9.59 5.94 -11.70
C LYS A 50 9.28 4.45 -11.62
N PHE A 51 8.29 4.02 -10.83
CA PHE A 51 7.84 2.63 -10.88
C PHE A 51 7.29 2.23 -12.24
N LYS A 52 6.58 3.13 -12.93
CA LYS A 52 6.12 2.91 -14.30
C LYS A 52 7.28 2.78 -15.30
N GLU A 53 8.32 3.61 -15.18
CA GLU A 53 9.56 3.51 -15.96
C GLU A 53 10.25 2.16 -15.71
N ALA A 54 10.39 1.76 -14.45
CA ALA A 54 10.98 0.47 -14.09
C ALA A 54 10.17 -0.70 -14.66
N TYR A 55 8.83 -0.66 -14.57
CA TYR A 55 7.95 -1.68 -15.14
C TYR A 55 8.07 -1.78 -16.66
N ALA A 56 8.27 -0.66 -17.35
CA ALA A 56 8.49 -0.65 -18.80
C ALA A 56 9.82 -1.29 -19.21
N LEU A 57 10.85 -1.21 -18.35
CA LEU A 57 12.14 -1.86 -18.56
C LEU A 57 12.09 -3.36 -18.28
N TYR A 58 11.40 -3.74 -17.20
CA TYR A 58 11.24 -5.12 -16.78
C TYR A 58 9.83 -5.33 -16.22
N PRO A 59 8.90 -5.92 -17.00
CA PRO A 59 7.52 -6.13 -16.58
C PRO A 59 7.40 -7.11 -15.40
N ASP A 60 7.44 -6.57 -14.18
CA ASP A 60 7.27 -7.31 -12.93
C ASP A 60 6.00 -6.84 -12.21
N ILE A 61 5.20 -7.78 -11.71
CA ILE A 61 3.91 -7.46 -11.10
C ILE A 61 4.04 -6.65 -9.80
N THR A 62 5.16 -6.79 -9.09
CA THR A 62 5.49 -6.02 -7.89
C THR A 62 5.69 -4.54 -8.23
N LEU A 63 6.38 -4.26 -9.34
CA LEU A 63 6.57 -2.88 -9.82
C LEU A 63 5.22 -2.23 -10.17
N LEU A 64 4.32 -2.98 -10.81
CA LEU A 64 2.96 -2.50 -11.09
C LEU A 64 2.15 -2.26 -9.80
N LYS A 65 2.24 -3.15 -8.80
CA LYS A 65 1.63 -2.92 -7.47
C LYS A 65 2.15 -1.63 -6.84
N ASN A 66 3.46 -1.46 -6.79
CA ASN A 66 4.11 -0.29 -6.20
C ASN A 66 3.73 1.01 -6.92
N GLN A 67 3.62 0.97 -8.25
CA GLN A 67 3.06 2.07 -9.04
C GLN A 67 1.63 2.41 -8.61
N ILE A 68 0.74 1.41 -8.46
CA ILE A 68 -0.64 1.62 -8.03
C ILE A 68 -0.70 2.22 -6.62
N VAL A 69 0.11 1.69 -5.68
CA VAL A 69 0.20 2.21 -4.31
C VAL A 69 0.64 3.67 -4.31
N ALA A 70 1.65 4.03 -5.12
CA ALA A 70 2.11 5.40 -5.26
C ALA A 70 1.01 6.34 -5.81
N TYR A 71 0.28 5.94 -6.86
CA TYR A 71 -0.86 6.72 -7.36
C TYR A 71 -1.98 6.88 -6.32
N TYR A 72 -2.27 5.82 -5.56
CA TYR A 72 -3.27 5.88 -4.50
C TYR A 72 -2.88 6.86 -3.39
N ARG A 73 -1.61 6.84 -2.98
CA ARG A 73 -1.06 7.79 -1.99
C ARG A 73 -1.03 9.23 -2.51
N ALA A 74 -0.84 9.42 -3.81
CA ALA A 74 -0.96 10.72 -4.47
C ALA A 74 -2.42 11.21 -4.63
N GLY A 75 -3.43 10.39 -4.29
CA GLY A 75 -4.85 10.71 -4.53
C GLY A 75 -5.27 10.66 -6.00
N LEU A 76 -4.44 10.10 -6.88
CA LEU A 76 -4.65 10.00 -8.32
C LEU A 76 -5.52 8.77 -8.66
N CYS A 77 -6.80 8.85 -8.30
CA CYS A 77 -7.71 7.72 -8.36
C CYS A 77 -8.01 7.18 -9.76
N LYS A 78 -7.92 8.02 -10.80
CA LYS A 78 -8.14 7.59 -12.18
C LYS A 78 -7.08 6.56 -12.60
N GLU A 79 -5.83 6.83 -12.25
CA GLU A 79 -4.68 5.98 -12.49
C GLU A 79 -4.77 4.69 -11.68
N VAL A 80 -5.19 4.75 -10.40
CA VAL A 80 -5.42 3.56 -9.56
C VAL A 80 -6.46 2.63 -10.19
N ILE A 81 -7.60 3.17 -10.65
CA ILE A 81 -8.68 2.37 -11.26
C ILE A 81 -8.19 1.69 -12.53
N GLN A 82 -7.47 2.44 -13.38
CA GLN A 82 -6.92 1.95 -14.65
C GLN A 82 -5.84 0.88 -14.43
N TYR A 83 -4.75 1.22 -13.74
CA TYR A 83 -3.63 0.29 -13.54
C TYR A 83 -4.02 -0.88 -12.64
N GLY A 84 -4.95 -0.69 -11.70
CA GLY A 84 -5.49 -1.77 -10.91
C GLY A 84 -6.34 -2.77 -11.74
N LYS A 85 -6.92 -2.35 -12.87
CA LYS A 85 -7.54 -3.27 -13.84
C LYS A 85 -6.46 -4.11 -14.53
N ASP A 86 -5.40 -3.46 -14.99
CA ASP A 86 -4.27 -4.13 -15.65
C ASP A 86 -3.60 -5.13 -14.70
N TYR A 87 -3.48 -4.77 -13.42
CA TYR A 87 -3.05 -5.68 -12.36
C TYR A 87 -3.96 -6.91 -12.31
N GLN A 88 -5.26 -6.75 -12.12
CA GLN A 88 -6.19 -7.90 -12.05
C GLN A 88 -6.19 -8.78 -13.30
N THR A 89 -5.83 -8.29 -14.48
CA THR A 89 -5.75 -9.18 -15.67
C THR A 89 -4.61 -10.21 -15.60
N ASN A 90 -3.66 -10.06 -14.67
CA ASN A 90 -2.46 -10.90 -14.52
C ASN A 90 -2.51 -11.81 -13.26
N GLU A 91 -3.69 -12.29 -12.87
CA GLU A 91 -3.94 -12.95 -11.56
C GLU A 91 -3.02 -14.12 -11.22
N ALA A 92 -2.60 -14.90 -12.23
CA ALA A 92 -1.81 -16.13 -12.04
C ALA A 92 -0.44 -15.90 -11.37
N SER A 93 0.07 -14.67 -11.42
CA SER A 93 1.37 -14.28 -10.85
C SER A 93 1.28 -13.62 -9.48
N GLN A 94 0.06 -13.43 -8.94
CA GLN A 94 -0.17 -12.57 -7.78
C GLN A 94 -0.48 -13.36 -6.53
N SER A 95 0.01 -12.90 -5.38
CA SER A 95 -0.45 -13.42 -4.10
C SER A 95 -1.92 -13.01 -3.86
N VAL A 96 -2.63 -13.79 -3.04
CA VAL A 96 -4.01 -13.46 -2.62
C VAL A 96 -4.03 -12.10 -1.92
N SER A 97 -3.06 -11.84 -1.04
CA SER A 97 -2.98 -10.59 -0.29
C SER A 97 -2.79 -9.38 -1.21
N ASP A 98 -1.90 -9.47 -2.20
CA ASP A 98 -1.67 -8.33 -3.11
C ASP A 98 -2.91 -8.02 -3.97
N ARG A 99 -3.66 -9.05 -4.37
CA ARG A 99 -4.93 -8.87 -5.08
C ARG A 99 -5.95 -8.13 -4.22
N GLU A 100 -6.03 -8.46 -2.94
CA GLU A 100 -6.94 -7.79 -2.00
C GLU A 100 -6.54 -6.33 -1.75
N ASP A 101 -5.24 -6.03 -1.64
CA ASP A 101 -4.75 -4.65 -1.49
C ASP A 101 -5.14 -3.79 -2.71
N VAL A 102 -4.87 -4.28 -3.92
CA VAL A 102 -5.22 -3.58 -5.16
C VAL A 102 -6.73 -3.46 -5.33
N ARG A 103 -7.50 -4.52 -4.99
CA ARG A 103 -8.97 -4.46 -4.98
C ARG A 103 -9.46 -3.36 -4.05
N PHE A 104 -8.96 -3.31 -2.81
CA PHE A 104 -9.33 -2.31 -1.81
C PHE A 104 -9.10 -0.88 -2.35
N MET A 105 -7.87 -0.59 -2.81
CA MET A 105 -7.52 0.73 -3.34
C MET A 105 -8.44 1.16 -4.50
N ARG A 106 -8.78 0.24 -5.41
CA ARG A 106 -9.69 0.52 -6.53
C ARG A 106 -11.12 0.78 -6.07
N VAL A 107 -11.66 -0.05 -5.18
CA VAL A 107 -13.02 0.09 -4.65
C VAL A 107 -13.16 1.43 -3.91
N GLU A 108 -12.16 1.81 -3.11
CA GLU A 108 -12.17 3.11 -2.43
C GLU A 108 -12.10 4.28 -3.42
N CYS A 109 -11.26 4.19 -4.45
CA CYS A 109 -11.20 5.23 -5.49
C CYS A 109 -12.50 5.34 -6.29
N LEU A 110 -13.19 4.24 -6.56
CA LEU A 110 -14.52 4.25 -7.19
C LEU A 110 -15.57 4.88 -6.28
N TYR A 111 -15.52 4.64 -4.97
CA TYR A 111 -16.39 5.35 -4.02
C TYR A 111 -16.18 6.87 -4.08
N ARG A 112 -14.92 7.33 -4.08
CA ARG A 112 -14.60 8.77 -4.18
C ARG A 112 -15.07 9.37 -5.50
N ALA A 113 -14.88 8.65 -6.61
CA ALA A 113 -15.38 9.06 -7.93
C ALA A 113 -16.91 9.16 -7.96
N ALA A 114 -17.60 8.14 -7.46
CA ALA A 114 -19.06 8.12 -7.37
C ALA A 114 -19.60 9.28 -6.53
N TYR A 115 -18.96 9.55 -5.38
CA TYR A 115 -19.35 10.65 -4.51
C TYR A 115 -19.14 12.02 -5.18
N ALA A 116 -18.01 12.20 -5.88
CA ALA A 116 -17.75 13.43 -6.64
C ALA A 116 -18.77 13.63 -7.78
N ALA A 117 -19.11 12.57 -8.52
CA ALA A 117 -20.15 12.59 -9.55
C ALA A 117 -21.52 12.96 -8.97
N TYR A 118 -21.89 12.38 -7.82
CA TYR A 118 -23.10 12.77 -7.08
C TYR A 118 -23.11 14.26 -6.72
N GLN A 119 -21.99 14.80 -6.20
CA GLN A 119 -21.88 16.23 -5.87
C GLN A 119 -22.01 17.13 -7.11
N ALA A 120 -21.47 16.68 -8.25
CA ALA A 120 -21.62 17.36 -9.55
C ALA A 120 -23.01 17.19 -10.19
N ASN A 121 -23.94 16.50 -9.52
CA ASN A 121 -25.26 16.14 -10.02
C ASN A 121 -25.23 15.24 -11.27
N ASP A 122 -24.12 14.54 -11.50
CA ASP A 122 -23.99 13.50 -12.52
C ASP A 122 -24.34 12.13 -11.91
N ILE A 123 -25.66 11.92 -11.76
CA ILE A 123 -26.18 10.70 -11.14
C ILE A 123 -25.83 9.45 -11.95
N ALA A 124 -25.84 9.52 -13.28
CA ALA A 124 -25.56 8.39 -14.14
C ALA A 124 -24.10 7.90 -13.97
N GLN A 125 -23.14 8.83 -13.89
CA GLN A 125 -21.76 8.47 -13.61
C GLN A 125 -21.59 7.91 -12.20
N ALA A 126 -22.25 8.50 -11.19
CA ALA A 126 -22.20 7.99 -9.82
C ALA A 126 -22.67 6.53 -9.72
N GLU A 127 -23.78 6.18 -10.37
CA GLU A 127 -24.29 4.81 -10.42
C GLU A 127 -23.35 3.86 -11.20
N THR A 128 -22.74 4.35 -12.27
CA THR A 128 -21.75 3.58 -13.04
C THR A 128 -20.54 3.21 -12.19
N ASP A 129 -20.02 4.15 -11.41
CA ASP A 129 -18.88 3.94 -10.52
C ASP A 129 -19.24 2.96 -9.37
N ILE A 130 -20.44 3.09 -8.79
CA ILE A 130 -20.95 2.14 -7.76
C ILE A 130 -21.10 0.73 -8.33
N SER A 131 -21.69 0.60 -9.51
CA SER A 131 -21.85 -0.69 -10.20
C SER A 131 -20.50 -1.32 -10.51
N THR A 132 -19.53 -0.52 -10.95
CA THR A 132 -18.15 -0.97 -11.20
C THR A 132 -17.51 -1.47 -9.90
N ALA A 133 -17.65 -0.75 -8.79
CA ALA A 133 -17.11 -1.18 -7.49
C ALA A 133 -17.71 -2.52 -7.03
N ARG A 134 -19.02 -2.72 -7.23
CA ARG A 134 -19.69 -4.00 -6.95
C ARG A 134 -19.14 -5.15 -7.79
N SER A 135 -18.90 -4.91 -9.08
CA SER A 135 -18.34 -5.94 -9.97
C SER A 135 -16.93 -6.38 -9.57
N ILE A 136 -16.14 -5.49 -8.96
CA ILE A 136 -14.82 -5.80 -8.39
C ILE A 136 -14.93 -6.58 -7.07
N GLY A 137 -16.04 -6.42 -6.36
CA GLY A 137 -16.33 -7.08 -5.09
C GLY A 137 -16.08 -6.16 -3.90
N ILE A 138 -17.17 -5.76 -3.24
CA ILE A 138 -17.16 -5.02 -1.97
C ILE A 138 -17.22 -6.05 -0.84
N LYS A 139 -16.24 -6.08 0.06
CA LYS A 139 -16.06 -7.23 0.97
C LYS A 139 -16.29 -6.92 2.44
N ASN A 140 -15.87 -5.76 2.93
CA ASN A 140 -16.02 -5.42 4.34
C ASN A 140 -17.30 -4.61 4.61
N ASP A 141 -17.84 -4.74 5.82
CA ASP A 141 -19.10 -4.11 6.20
C ASP A 141 -19.02 -2.58 6.11
N ASP A 142 -17.85 -1.99 6.35
CA ASP A 142 -17.61 -0.56 6.26
C ASP A 142 -17.74 -0.05 4.82
N GLU A 143 -17.18 -0.76 3.84
CA GLU A 143 -17.34 -0.46 2.42
C GLU A 143 -18.80 -0.59 2.02
N VAL A 144 -19.47 -1.69 2.43
CA VAL A 144 -20.91 -1.90 2.14
C VAL A 144 -21.74 -0.74 2.70
N ALA A 145 -21.49 -0.33 3.94
CA ALA A 145 -22.20 0.78 4.58
C ALA A 145 -21.96 2.12 3.86
N LYS A 146 -20.72 2.40 3.43
CA LYS A 146 -20.37 3.61 2.66
C LYS A 146 -21.13 3.66 1.34
N PHE A 147 -21.12 2.58 0.57
CA PHE A 147 -21.82 2.50 -0.72
C PHE A 147 -23.34 2.58 -0.55
N ARG A 148 -23.92 1.84 0.40
CA ARG A 148 -25.37 1.92 0.69
C ARG A 148 -25.81 3.34 1.02
N LYS A 149 -25.06 4.04 1.88
CA LYS A 149 -25.36 5.44 2.22
C LYS A 149 -25.34 6.36 0.99
N LEU A 150 -24.42 6.15 0.06
CA LEU A 150 -24.36 6.93 -1.17
C LEU A 150 -25.53 6.61 -2.11
N GLU A 151 -25.94 5.35 -2.21
CA GLU A 151 -27.13 4.95 -2.98
C GLU A 151 -28.41 5.57 -2.42
N ASP A 152 -28.58 5.56 -1.09
CA ASP A 152 -29.72 6.23 -0.44
C ASP A 152 -29.78 7.72 -0.78
N LEU A 153 -28.61 8.39 -0.86
CA LEU A 153 -28.51 9.80 -1.25
C LEU A 153 -28.85 10.02 -2.72
N ILE A 154 -28.46 9.10 -3.60
CA ILE A 154 -28.79 9.12 -5.03
C ILE A 154 -30.30 8.94 -5.21
N GLU A 155 -30.90 7.95 -4.55
CA GLU A 155 -32.33 7.66 -4.64
C GLU A 155 -33.19 8.84 -4.15
N LYS A 156 -32.84 9.42 -3.00
CA LYS A 156 -33.49 10.63 -2.48
C LYS A 156 -33.39 11.83 -3.42
N ARG A 157 -32.36 11.90 -4.26
CA ARG A 157 -32.21 12.98 -5.25
C ARG A 157 -33.01 12.69 -6.52
N LYS A 158 -33.14 11.42 -6.92
CA LYS A 158 -33.95 11.01 -8.07
C LYS A 158 -35.45 11.25 -7.86
N ASN A 159 -35.93 11.07 -6.63
CA ASN A 159 -37.33 11.25 -6.25
C ASN A 159 -37.50 12.45 -5.30
N PRO A 160 -37.40 13.69 -5.78
CA PRO A 160 -37.52 14.87 -4.92
C PRO A 160 -38.92 15.01 -4.29
N ASP A 161 -39.96 14.41 -4.88
CA ASP A 161 -41.33 14.46 -4.38
C ASP A 161 -41.51 13.75 -3.03
N ASP A 162 -40.64 12.79 -2.69
CA ASP A 162 -40.63 12.12 -1.39
C ASP A 162 -40.07 13.01 -0.26
N GLN A 163 -39.52 14.19 -0.56
CA GLN A 163 -39.05 15.14 0.45
C GLN A 163 -40.14 16.11 0.94
N ASN A 164 -41.38 15.96 0.47
CA ASN A 164 -42.53 16.68 1.01
C ASN A 164 -43.08 16.05 2.31
N GLU A 165 -42.31 15.19 2.98
CA GLU A 165 -42.54 14.91 4.40
C GLU A 165 -42.43 16.23 5.17
N THR A 166 -43.59 16.72 5.60
CA THR A 166 -43.71 17.92 6.44
C THR A 166 -42.71 17.77 7.59
N PRO A 167 -41.69 18.65 7.72
CA PRO A 167 -40.69 18.50 8.75
C PRO A 167 -41.40 18.39 10.09
N SER A 168 -41.25 17.24 10.75
CA SER A 168 -41.71 17.05 12.12
C SER A 168 -41.20 18.25 12.92
N PRO A 169 -42.08 19.02 13.60
CA PRO A 169 -41.72 20.29 14.18
C PRO A 169 -40.47 20.11 15.05
N ALA A 170 -39.40 20.80 14.67
CA ALA A 170 -38.10 20.68 15.31
C ALA A 170 -38.28 20.84 16.83
N ALA A 171 -37.94 19.79 17.58
CA ALA A 171 -37.76 19.91 19.01
C ALA A 171 -36.78 21.05 19.26
N SER A 172 -37.20 22.07 20.02
CA SER A 172 -36.43 23.28 20.26
C SER A 172 -35.03 22.93 20.76
N SER A 173 -34.01 23.12 19.92
CA SER A 173 -32.62 22.96 20.29
C SER A 173 -32.21 24.14 21.18
N GLY A 174 -32.16 23.91 22.49
CA GLY A 174 -31.35 24.73 23.37
C GLY A 174 -29.90 24.67 22.89
N THR A 175 -29.26 25.84 22.82
CA THR A 175 -27.85 25.97 22.43
C THR A 175 -26.98 25.32 23.50
N GLU A 176 -26.61 24.06 23.32
CA GLU A 176 -25.66 23.36 24.17
C GLU A 176 -24.26 23.46 23.54
N VAL A 177 -23.43 24.32 24.12
CA VAL A 177 -22.02 24.47 23.76
C VAL A 177 -21.26 23.31 24.39
N LEU A 178 -20.86 22.32 23.58
CA LEU A 178 -20.02 21.20 24.03
C LEU A 178 -18.56 21.67 24.21
N PRO A 179 -17.97 21.56 25.42
CA PRO A 179 -16.55 21.83 25.62
C PRO A 179 -15.72 20.71 24.99
N ILE A 180 -14.85 21.08 24.04
CA ILE A 180 -13.84 20.18 23.46
C ILE A 180 -12.75 19.98 24.52
N VAL A 181 -12.76 18.85 25.21
CA VAL A 181 -11.72 18.43 26.15
C VAL A 181 -10.53 17.86 25.35
N GLY A 182 -9.58 18.72 24.99
CA GLY A 182 -8.41 18.40 24.16
C GLY A 182 -7.14 17.96 24.91
N TRP A 183 -7.20 17.06 25.91
CA TRP A 183 -6.01 16.68 26.70
C TRP A 183 -5.74 15.19 26.89
N SER A 184 -6.49 14.27 26.28
CA SER A 184 -6.28 12.83 26.47
C SER A 184 -5.43 12.13 25.39
N LEU A 185 -4.98 12.83 24.33
CA LEU A 185 -4.23 12.21 23.22
C LEU A 185 -2.71 12.45 23.23
N ALA A 186 -2.19 13.33 24.09
CA ALA A 186 -0.75 13.68 24.08
C ALA A 186 0.16 12.67 24.82
N GLY A 187 -0.39 11.76 25.63
CA GLY A 187 0.41 10.92 26.53
C GLY A 187 0.90 9.57 25.99
N VAL A 188 0.33 9.07 24.88
CA VAL A 188 0.57 7.68 24.41
C VAL A 188 1.31 7.61 23.06
N GLY A 189 1.43 8.73 22.33
CA GLY A 189 1.90 8.76 20.94
C GLY A 189 3.42 8.57 20.72
N ALA A 190 4.27 8.93 21.68
CA ALA A 190 5.73 8.93 21.44
C ALA A 190 6.38 7.53 21.52
N ALA A 191 5.82 6.61 22.33
CA ALA A 191 6.40 5.27 22.49
C ALA A 191 6.08 4.32 21.32
N GLY A 192 4.93 4.50 20.64
CA GLY A 192 4.50 3.63 19.53
C GLY A 192 5.30 3.83 18.23
N LEU A 193 5.78 5.04 17.99
CA LEU A 193 6.47 5.41 16.73
C LEU A 193 7.86 4.77 16.61
N VAL A 194 8.60 4.68 17.72
CA VAL A 194 9.96 4.12 17.72
C VAL A 194 9.93 2.59 17.60
N VAL A 195 8.96 1.93 18.24
CA VAL A 195 8.86 0.47 18.22
C VAL A 195 8.40 -0.04 16.85
N SER A 196 7.46 0.65 16.18
CA SER A 196 7.00 0.27 14.83
C SER A 196 8.09 0.43 13.77
N GLY A 197 8.87 1.52 13.82
CA GLY A 197 9.94 1.76 12.84
C GLY A 197 11.11 0.78 13.01
N ILE A 198 11.51 0.49 14.25
CA ILE A 198 12.59 -0.47 14.53
C ILE A 198 12.17 -1.90 14.19
N LEU A 199 10.94 -2.31 14.54
CA LEU A 199 10.47 -3.66 14.22
C LEU A 199 10.32 -3.90 12.71
N HIS A 200 9.86 -2.91 11.95
CA HIS A 200 9.75 -3.06 10.50
C HIS A 200 11.12 -3.12 9.82
N LEU A 201 12.09 -2.35 10.33
CA LEU A 201 13.47 -2.38 9.83
C LEU A 201 14.19 -3.68 10.21
N THR A 202 14.06 -4.17 11.44
CA THR A 202 14.65 -5.47 11.84
C THR A 202 13.99 -6.63 11.10
N TYR A 203 12.67 -6.58 10.87
CA TYR A 203 11.96 -7.60 10.11
C TYR A 203 12.38 -7.63 8.64
N PHE A 204 12.55 -6.46 8.01
CA PHE A 204 13.03 -6.37 6.63
C PHE A 204 14.47 -6.89 6.49
N LEU A 205 15.32 -6.61 7.49
CA LEU A 205 16.69 -7.12 7.52
C LEU A 205 16.75 -8.64 7.75
N ASP A 206 15.99 -9.18 8.71
CA ASP A 206 15.91 -10.64 8.96
C ASP A 206 15.29 -11.39 7.76
N TYR A 207 14.28 -10.81 7.11
CA TYR A 207 13.65 -11.39 5.92
C TYR A 207 14.62 -11.42 4.74
N SER A 208 15.45 -10.39 4.58
CA SER A 208 16.46 -10.36 3.51
C SER A 208 17.53 -11.45 3.70
N ASP A 209 17.99 -11.69 4.93
CA ASP A 209 19.00 -12.71 5.23
C ASP A 209 18.44 -14.13 5.02
N GLN A 210 17.19 -14.38 5.44
CA GLN A 210 16.51 -15.66 5.18
C GLN A 210 16.23 -15.92 3.69
N SER A 211 15.97 -14.86 2.91
CA SER A 211 15.72 -15.00 1.47
C SER A 211 16.99 -15.41 0.71
N ASP A 212 18.16 -14.89 1.11
CA ASP A 212 19.45 -15.25 0.52
C ASP A 212 19.86 -16.68 0.88
N GLU A 213 19.59 -17.13 2.12
CA GLU A 213 19.83 -18.51 2.54
C GLU A 213 18.93 -19.49 1.77
N PHE A 214 17.66 -19.15 1.57
CA PHE A 214 16.72 -19.98 0.81
C PHE A 214 17.13 -20.12 -0.66
N GLN A 215 17.51 -19.03 -1.32
CA GLN A 215 17.96 -19.09 -2.71
C GLN A 215 19.22 -19.97 -2.87
N ARG A 216 20.12 -19.96 -1.88
CA ARG A 216 21.30 -20.85 -1.86
C ARG A 216 20.91 -22.31 -1.69
N ILE A 217 20.00 -22.61 -0.76
CA ILE A 217 19.52 -23.96 -0.50
C ILE A 217 18.75 -24.52 -1.71
N GLU A 218 17.93 -23.70 -2.37
CA GLU A 218 17.22 -24.08 -3.59
C GLU A 218 18.20 -24.33 -4.75
N ALA A 219 19.20 -23.47 -4.92
CA ALA A 219 20.24 -23.66 -5.93
C ALA A 219 21.06 -24.94 -5.71
N ASP A 220 21.42 -25.25 -4.46
CA ASP A 220 22.16 -26.48 -4.12
C ASP A 220 21.29 -27.73 -4.29
N ALA A 221 20.00 -27.69 -3.90
CA ALA A 221 19.08 -28.82 -4.06
C ALA A 221 18.82 -29.14 -5.55
N LEU A 222 18.71 -28.10 -6.39
CA LEU A 222 18.58 -28.24 -7.84
C LEU A 222 19.87 -28.75 -8.49
N ARG A 223 21.03 -28.28 -8.03
CA ARG A 223 22.34 -28.75 -8.52
C ARG A 223 22.55 -30.24 -8.24
N ASP A 224 22.15 -30.69 -7.06
CA ASP A 224 22.39 -32.06 -6.61
C ASP A 224 21.26 -33.04 -7.02
N GLY A 225 20.21 -32.53 -7.70
CA GLY A 225 19.07 -33.32 -8.19
C GLY A 225 18.24 -33.96 -7.08
N ASN A 226 18.31 -33.42 -5.86
CA ASN A 226 17.71 -34.02 -4.67
C ASN A 226 16.34 -33.39 -4.36
N ASN A 227 15.32 -33.84 -5.08
CA ASN A 227 13.94 -33.35 -4.97
C ASN A 227 13.35 -33.53 -3.56
N ASP A 228 13.81 -34.52 -2.79
CA ASP A 228 13.35 -34.77 -1.41
C ASP A 228 13.88 -33.73 -0.42
N LEU A 229 15.07 -33.17 -0.68
CA LEU A 229 15.63 -32.09 0.12
C LEU A 229 14.88 -30.78 -0.15
N TYR A 230 14.58 -30.51 -1.43
CA TYR A 230 13.78 -29.35 -1.84
C TYR A 230 12.38 -29.39 -1.21
N ALA A 231 11.68 -30.52 -1.28
CA ALA A 231 10.33 -30.66 -0.73
C ALA A 231 10.28 -30.49 0.80
N ARG A 232 11.28 -31.01 1.53
CA ARG A 232 11.37 -30.81 2.98
C ARG A 232 11.66 -29.36 3.36
N ASN A 233 12.63 -28.75 2.71
CA ASN A 233 12.99 -27.36 2.99
C ASN A 233 11.85 -26.39 2.67
N ARG A 234 11.08 -26.67 1.61
CA ARG A 234 9.87 -25.90 1.28
C ARG A 234 8.78 -26.02 2.35
N ALA A 235 8.53 -27.23 2.86
CA ALA A 235 7.53 -27.44 3.91
C ALA A 235 7.91 -26.77 5.24
N ASP A 236 9.20 -26.78 5.59
CA ASP A 236 9.70 -26.08 6.77
C ASP A 236 9.60 -24.55 6.60
N TRP A 237 9.77 -24.06 5.37
CA TRP A 237 9.60 -22.64 5.02
C TRP A 237 8.14 -22.19 5.06
N ASP A 238 7.22 -22.96 4.46
CA ASP A 238 5.78 -22.69 4.51
C ASP A 238 5.32 -22.64 5.98
N LYS A 239 5.84 -23.53 6.82
CA LYS A 239 5.56 -23.53 8.26
C LYS A 239 6.15 -22.32 9.00
N ALA A 240 7.37 -21.90 8.66
CA ALA A 240 7.98 -20.70 9.24
C ALA A 240 7.23 -19.43 8.81
N PHE A 241 6.73 -19.39 7.57
CA PHE A 241 5.92 -18.31 7.04
C PHE A 241 4.55 -18.25 7.71
N ASP A 242 3.84 -19.39 7.84
CA ASP A 242 2.56 -19.48 8.54
C ASP A 242 2.69 -19.13 10.05
N ASP A 243 3.77 -19.55 10.71
CA ASP A 243 4.06 -19.19 12.11
C ASP A 243 4.35 -17.69 12.25
N THR A 244 5.00 -17.09 11.26
CA THR A 244 5.28 -15.64 11.23
C THR A 244 4.02 -14.84 10.92
N ASP A 245 3.22 -15.26 9.94
CA ASP A 245 1.94 -14.63 9.55
C ASP A 245 0.89 -14.73 10.67
N SER A 246 0.82 -15.86 11.39
CA SER A 246 -0.05 -16.00 12.56
C SER A 246 0.38 -15.12 13.75
N LYS A 247 1.68 -14.88 13.93
CA LYS A 247 2.20 -13.91 14.91
C LYS A 247 1.92 -12.46 14.50
N ILE A 248 1.98 -12.16 13.20
CA ILE A 248 1.72 -10.82 12.65
C ILE A 248 0.22 -10.49 12.64
N SER A 249 -0.64 -11.44 12.25
CA SER A 249 -2.09 -11.28 12.25
C SER A 249 -2.67 -11.00 13.64
N GLY A 250 -2.02 -11.49 14.71
CA GLY A 250 -2.31 -11.11 16.09
C GLY A 250 -1.89 -9.68 16.47
N LEU A 251 -0.98 -9.06 15.70
CA LEU A 251 -0.46 -7.69 15.90
C LEU A 251 -1.04 -6.67 14.90
N THR A 252 -1.77 -7.10 13.86
CA THR A 252 -2.44 -6.25 12.86
C THR A 252 -3.28 -5.09 13.43
N PRO A 253 -4.00 -5.23 14.57
CA PRO A 253 -4.71 -4.10 15.17
C PRO A 253 -3.77 -2.96 15.61
N ILE A 254 -2.52 -3.27 15.96
CA ILE A 254 -1.52 -2.31 16.45
C ILE A 254 -0.90 -1.53 15.26
N TYR A 255 -0.71 -2.18 14.11
CA TYR A 255 -0.18 -1.57 12.89
C TYR A 255 -1.19 -0.65 12.18
N ALA A 256 -2.47 -1.00 12.17
CA ALA A 256 -3.51 -0.15 11.57
C ALA A 256 -3.71 1.16 12.38
N VAL A 257 -3.55 1.10 13.70
CA VAL A 257 -3.64 2.26 14.58
C VAL A 257 -2.38 3.13 14.49
N SER A 258 -1.19 2.55 14.36
CA SER A 258 0.06 3.32 14.28
C SER A 258 0.17 4.17 12.99
N GLY A 259 -0.34 3.67 11.86
CA GLY A 259 -0.39 4.44 10.60
C GLY A 259 -1.31 5.68 10.66
N ALA A 260 -2.46 5.57 11.33
CA ALA A 260 -3.37 6.71 11.53
C ALA A 260 -2.82 7.72 12.56
N PHE A 261 -2.10 7.24 13.57
CA PHE A 261 -1.42 8.08 14.56
C PHE A 261 -0.21 8.84 13.99
N LEU A 262 0.51 8.27 13.02
CA LEU A 262 1.59 8.94 12.30
C LEU A 262 1.10 10.18 11.53
N ALA A 263 -0.01 10.05 10.80
CA ALA A 263 -0.55 11.13 9.98
C ALA A 263 -1.21 12.26 10.79
N ALA A 264 -1.88 11.92 11.90
CA ALA A 264 -2.53 12.93 12.75
C ALA A 264 -1.61 13.52 13.83
N GLY A 265 -0.70 12.72 14.41
CA GLY A 265 0.17 13.13 15.52
C GLY A 265 1.36 13.97 15.08
N GLY A 266 1.98 13.65 13.94
CA GLY A 266 3.12 14.42 13.41
C GLY A 266 2.72 15.83 12.95
N GLY A 267 1.56 15.96 12.29
CA GLY A 267 1.07 17.25 11.79
C GLY A 267 0.65 18.22 12.89
N ILE A 268 0.06 17.72 13.98
CA ILE A 268 -0.47 18.59 15.06
C ILE A 268 0.65 19.13 15.96
N LEU A 269 1.69 18.36 16.24
CA LEU A 269 2.84 18.83 17.03
C LEU A 269 3.65 19.89 16.28
N VAL A 270 3.83 19.74 14.96
CA VAL A 270 4.53 20.72 14.15
C VAL A 270 3.71 21.99 13.97
N TYR A 271 2.40 21.88 13.73
CA TYR A 271 1.53 23.05 13.52
C TYR A 271 1.40 23.93 14.76
N HIS A 272 1.29 23.33 15.96
CA HIS A 272 1.02 24.11 17.17
C HIS A 272 2.26 24.75 17.80
N TYR A 273 3.46 24.21 17.57
CA TYR A 273 4.71 24.74 18.12
C TYR A 273 5.50 25.66 17.18
N PHE A 274 5.35 25.52 15.85
CA PHE A 274 6.15 26.32 14.89
C PHE A 274 5.41 27.52 14.28
N ILE A 275 4.08 27.63 14.45
CA ILE A 275 3.29 28.72 13.86
C ILE A 275 2.77 29.71 14.93
N ALA A 276 2.95 29.40 16.22
CA ALA A 276 2.46 30.21 17.33
C ALA A 276 3.59 30.63 18.28
N ASP A 277 4.63 31.30 17.77
CA ASP A 277 5.29 32.46 18.39
C ASP A 277 6.61 32.76 17.66
N ASP A 278 6.93 34.04 17.59
CA ASP A 278 8.00 34.72 16.88
C ASP A 278 9.41 34.58 17.53
N GLY A 279 9.64 33.50 18.28
CA GLY A 279 10.92 33.15 18.90
C GLY A 279 11.56 31.94 18.24
N SER A 280 12.86 32.01 17.91
CA SER A 280 13.63 30.97 17.22
C SER A 280 13.87 29.72 18.07
N THR A 281 12.82 28.97 18.40
CA THR A 281 12.98 27.65 19.00
C THR A 281 13.30 26.65 17.91
N THR A 282 14.47 26.00 17.97
CA THR A 282 14.81 24.92 17.05
C THR A 282 14.67 23.59 17.75
N ALA A 283 13.88 22.68 17.14
CA ALA A 283 13.78 21.30 17.58
C ALA A 283 14.66 20.44 16.68
N THR A 284 15.61 19.73 17.27
CA THR A 284 16.45 18.76 16.55
C THR A 284 16.07 17.35 16.98
N ILE A 285 15.77 16.50 15.99
CA ILE A 285 15.53 15.07 16.20
C ILE A 285 16.76 14.32 15.69
N ALA A 286 17.45 13.60 16.57
CA ALA A 286 18.62 12.81 16.21
C ALA A 286 18.44 11.34 16.62
N PRO A 287 18.77 10.38 15.75
CA PRO A 287 18.81 8.98 16.13
C PRO A 287 19.96 8.74 17.12
N LEU A 288 19.70 7.97 18.18
CA LEU A 288 20.70 7.52 19.14
C LEU A 288 20.96 6.04 18.89
N LEU A 289 22.18 5.71 18.48
CA LEU A 289 22.64 4.33 18.32
C LEU A 289 23.89 4.12 19.17
N SER A 290 23.79 3.21 20.15
CA SER A 290 24.91 2.69 20.94
C SER A 290 24.93 1.16 20.89
N SER A 291 26.02 0.55 21.35
CA SER A 291 26.19 -0.91 21.40
C SER A 291 25.13 -1.65 22.22
N ASP A 292 24.37 -0.92 23.05
CA ASP A 292 23.44 -1.44 24.03
C ASP A 292 22.04 -0.80 23.92
N ARG A 293 21.85 0.24 23.08
CA ARG A 293 20.57 0.95 22.93
C ARG A 293 20.41 1.54 21.52
N ALA A 294 19.20 1.43 20.97
CA ALA A 294 18.75 2.23 19.83
C ALA A 294 17.54 3.06 20.25
N GLY A 295 17.48 4.33 19.85
CA GLY A 295 16.40 5.25 20.21
C GLY A 295 16.46 6.56 19.43
N ILE A 296 15.64 7.52 19.85
CA ILE A 296 15.59 8.87 19.29
C ILE A 296 15.81 9.87 20.42
N GLN A 297 16.67 10.86 20.21
CA GLN A 297 16.85 12.00 21.10
C GLN A 297 16.14 13.22 20.51
N LEU A 298 15.31 13.86 21.35
CA LEU A 298 14.69 15.15 21.06
C LEU A 298 15.47 16.24 21.80
N GLY A 299 16.11 17.12 21.04
CA GLY A 299 16.73 18.34 21.55
C GLY A 299 15.85 19.55 21.26
N LEU A 300 15.53 20.33 22.30
CA LEU A 300 14.84 21.61 22.17
C LEU A 300 15.82 22.71 22.59
N GLU A 301 16.10 23.66 21.70
CA GLU A 301 16.90 24.85 21.97
C GLU A 301 15.97 26.06 21.99
N PHE A 302 15.88 26.71 23.15
CA PHE A 302 15.04 27.89 23.43
C PHE A 302 15.86 29.17 23.35
#